data_AF-A0A4Q6BBL7-F1
#
_entry.id   AF-A0A4Q6BBL7-F1
#
_cell.length_a   1.000
_cell.length_b   1.000
_cell.length_c   1.000
_cell.angle_alpha   90.00
_cell.angle_beta   90.00
_cell.angle_gamma   90.00
#
_symmetry.space_group_name_H-M   'P 1'
#
loop_
_entity.id
_entity.type
_entity.pdbx_description
1 polymer ?
#
loop_
_entity_poly.entity_id
_entity_poly.type
_entity_poly.pdbx_seq_one_letter_code
_entity_poly.pdbx_strand_id
1 'polypeptide(L)'
;NVETMIGQYCHGNQPDHEAPFAYHFIGKPEKSQKVIDFILDSLYGMGPQGLDLSGMDDAGEMSSWYVFGALGLYPYVAVDDQYLVTVPLFDKISWKQPNGKVLTIRKKGKGRKLGDKKWEGKSGKSLFLPHAAFQTGGLLEVVTED
;
A
#
# COMPACT_ATOMS: atom_id res chain seq x y z
N ASN A 1 18.08 -8.85 14.39
CA ASN A 1 16.64 -8.63 14.39
C ASN A 1 16.38 -7.15 14.46
N VAL A 2 15.87 -6.61 13.35
CA VAL A 2 15.16 -5.33 13.36
C VAL A 2 14.01 -5.47 14.38
N GLU A 3 13.79 -4.45 15.21
CA GLU A 3 12.67 -4.43 16.15
C GLU A 3 11.37 -4.53 15.37
N THR A 4 10.58 -5.59 15.56
CA THR A 4 9.38 -5.86 14.75
C THR A 4 8.11 -5.24 15.34
N MET A 5 8.22 -4.47 16.42
CA MET A 5 7.10 -4.05 17.26
C MET A 5 6.83 -2.55 17.14
N ILE A 6 5.54 -2.19 17.07
CA ILE A 6 5.05 -0.82 17.22
C ILE A 6 4.05 -0.82 18.37
N GLY A 7 4.55 -0.71 19.60
CA GLY A 7 3.73 -0.94 20.79
C GLY A 7 3.29 -2.42 20.88
N GLN A 8 2.01 -2.70 20.69
CA GLN A 8 1.47 -4.07 20.69
C GLN A 8 1.38 -4.70 19.30
N TYR A 9 1.49 -3.89 18.24
CA TYR A 9 1.52 -4.36 16.87
C TYR A 9 2.85 -5.07 16.59
N CYS A 10 2.80 -6.27 16.02
CA CYS A 10 3.95 -7.05 15.58
C CYS A 10 3.94 -7.19 14.06
N HIS A 11 4.80 -6.45 13.37
CA HIS A 11 4.90 -6.56 11.91
C HIS A 11 5.47 -7.89 11.44
N GLY A 12 6.17 -8.62 12.31
CA GLY A 12 6.74 -9.92 11.93
C GLY A 12 5.78 -11.09 12.05
N ASN A 13 4.47 -10.83 12.18
CA ASN A 13 3.44 -11.86 12.28
C ASN A 13 2.15 -11.42 11.58
N GLN A 14 1.64 -12.28 10.70
CA GLN A 14 0.56 -11.98 9.76
C GLN A 14 -0.77 -11.53 10.38
N PRO A 15 -1.20 -12.00 11.58
CA PRO A 15 -2.45 -11.55 12.19
C PRO A 15 -2.56 -10.02 12.32
N ASP A 16 -1.42 -9.33 12.45
CA ASP A 16 -1.42 -7.88 12.61
C ASP A 16 -1.41 -7.14 11.27
N HIS A 17 -1.12 -7.78 10.13
CA HIS A 17 -0.84 -7.09 8.86
C HIS A 17 -1.95 -6.17 8.33
N GLU A 18 -3.21 -6.44 8.70
CA GLU A 18 -4.35 -5.59 8.36
C GLU A 18 -4.53 -4.37 9.29
N ALA A 19 -4.03 -4.43 10.52
CA ALA A 19 -4.28 -3.44 11.57
C ALA A 19 -3.90 -2.00 11.19
N PRO A 20 -2.78 -1.72 10.49
CA PRO A 20 -2.41 -0.37 10.11
C PRO A 20 -3.46 0.31 9.23
N PHE A 21 -4.25 -0.46 8.48
CA PHE A 21 -5.22 0.05 7.51
C PHE A 21 -6.58 0.40 8.15
N ALA A 22 -6.84 -0.04 9.39
CA ALA A 22 -8.12 0.14 10.08
C ALA A 22 -8.54 1.62 10.22
N TYR A 23 -7.58 2.57 10.31
CA TYR A 23 -7.92 3.98 10.45
C TYR A 23 -8.65 4.57 9.22
N HIS A 24 -8.53 3.95 8.04
CA HIS A 24 -9.31 4.35 6.86
C HIS A 24 -10.82 4.27 7.13
N PHE A 25 -11.27 3.25 7.85
CA PHE A 25 -12.69 2.98 8.11
C PHE A 25 -13.32 3.89 9.16
N ILE A 26 -12.50 4.63 9.91
CA ILE A 26 -12.98 5.66 10.86
C ILE A 26 -12.68 7.09 10.39
N GLY A 27 -12.38 7.26 9.10
CA GLY A 27 -12.13 8.57 8.49
C GLY A 27 -10.83 9.24 8.96
N LYS A 28 -9.82 8.46 9.35
CA LYS A 28 -8.50 8.95 9.79
C LYS A 28 -7.34 8.33 9.00
N PRO A 29 -7.38 8.31 7.65
CA PRO A 29 -6.36 7.66 6.83
C PRO A 29 -4.95 8.22 7.06
N GLU A 30 -4.80 9.46 7.54
CA GLU A 30 -3.50 10.04 7.91
C GLU A 30 -2.80 9.27 9.03
N LYS A 31 -3.56 8.61 9.92
CA LYS A 31 -2.98 7.75 10.96
C LYS A 31 -2.50 6.43 10.38
N SER A 32 -3.27 5.82 9.48
CA SER A 32 -2.83 4.64 8.73
C SER A 32 -1.55 4.93 7.99
N GLN A 33 -1.50 6.05 7.27
CA GLN A 33 -0.35 6.35 6.42
C GLN A 33 0.93 6.59 7.22
N LYS A 34 0.84 7.20 8.41
CA LYS A 34 2.01 7.32 9.31
C LYS A 34 2.57 5.96 9.74
N VAL A 35 1.69 5.01 10.08
CA VAL A 35 2.11 3.66 10.51
C VAL A 35 2.68 2.88 9.33
N ILE A 36 2.01 2.92 8.17
CA ILE A 36 2.48 2.26 6.95
C ILE A 36 3.85 2.80 6.51
N ASP A 37 4.03 4.12 6.53
CA ASP A 37 5.32 4.74 6.17
C ASP A 37 6.43 4.32 7.14
N PHE A 38 6.15 4.29 8.45
CA PHE A 38 7.11 3.80 9.44
C PHE A 38 7.49 2.34 9.17
N ILE A 39 6.49 1.48 8.91
CA ILE A 39 6.74 0.07 8.60
C ILE A 39 7.62 -0.07 7.36
N LEU A 40 7.26 0.58 6.25
CA LEU A 40 8.01 0.49 4.98
C LEU A 40 9.44 1.02 5.10
N ASP A 41 9.66 2.07 5.90
CA ASP A 41 10.96 2.72 6.06
C ASP A 41 11.88 2.01 7.07
N SER A 42 11.31 1.50 8.16
CA SER A 42 12.07 1.02 9.32
C SER A 42 12.10 -0.50 9.47
N LEU A 43 11.11 -1.22 8.92
CA LEU A 43 10.90 -2.66 9.17
C LEU A 43 11.26 -3.55 7.97
N TYR A 44 11.76 -2.94 6.89
CA TYR A 44 12.28 -3.57 5.69
C TYR A 44 13.62 -2.95 5.33
N GLY A 45 14.54 -3.75 4.78
CA GLY A 45 15.83 -3.21 4.36
C GLY A 45 16.71 -4.16 3.59
N MET A 46 17.92 -3.68 3.30
CA MET A 46 19.01 -4.46 2.74
C MET A 46 20.15 -4.48 3.75
N GLY A 47 20.31 -5.60 4.44
CA GLY A 47 21.42 -5.84 5.36
C GLY A 47 22.66 -6.40 4.65
N PRO A 48 23.78 -6.60 5.37
CA PRO A 48 25.03 -7.13 4.81
C PRO A 48 24.89 -8.51 4.13
N GLN A 49 23.86 -9.29 4.50
CA GLN A 49 23.58 -10.63 3.98
C GLN A 49 22.43 -10.66 2.96
N GLY A 50 21.90 -9.50 2.55
CA GLY A 50 20.78 -9.40 1.61
C GLY A 50 19.52 -8.82 2.25
N LEU A 51 18.35 -9.30 1.82
CA LEU A 51 17.05 -8.83 2.29
C LEU A 51 16.95 -8.97 3.82
N ASP A 52 16.63 -7.88 4.49
CA ASP A 52 16.32 -7.84 5.92
C ASP A 52 14.83 -7.58 6.08
N LEU A 53 14.14 -8.54 6.70
CA LEU A 53 12.70 -8.54 6.92
C LEU A 53 12.43 -8.61 8.40
N SER A 54 11.36 -7.94 8.83
CA SER A 54 10.80 -8.14 10.16
C SER A 54 10.16 -9.53 10.22
N GLY A 55 10.91 -10.55 10.63
CA GLY A 55 10.40 -11.93 10.76
C GLY A 55 10.67 -12.83 9.55
N MET A 56 9.93 -13.94 9.46
CA MET A 56 10.02 -14.88 8.34
C MET A 56 9.21 -14.35 7.16
N ASP A 57 9.70 -14.54 5.94
CA ASP A 57 8.99 -14.09 4.74
C ASP A 57 7.71 -14.89 4.45
N ASP A 58 7.56 -16.07 5.08
CA ASP A 58 6.40 -16.96 4.97
C ASP A 58 5.90 -17.14 3.54
N ALA A 59 6.79 -17.68 2.70
CA ALA A 59 6.56 -17.93 1.28
C ALA A 59 6.20 -16.68 0.46
N GLY A 60 6.76 -15.53 0.83
CA GLY A 60 6.61 -14.28 0.10
C GLY A 60 5.48 -13.39 0.62
N GLU A 61 4.89 -13.72 1.77
CA GLU A 61 3.83 -12.92 2.38
C GLU A 61 4.37 -11.54 2.83
N MET A 62 5.47 -11.51 3.58
CA MET A 62 6.09 -10.23 4.03
C MET A 62 6.54 -9.38 2.84
N SER A 63 7.19 -10.02 1.87
CA SER A 63 7.60 -9.37 0.62
C SER A 63 6.39 -8.83 -0.17
N SER A 64 5.28 -9.57 -0.21
CA SER A 64 4.04 -9.13 -0.86
C SER A 64 3.43 -7.94 -0.14
N TRP A 65 3.46 -7.92 1.20
CA TRP A 65 2.99 -6.77 1.99
C TRP A 65 3.78 -5.51 1.62
N TYR A 66 5.11 -5.60 1.53
CA TYR A 66 5.94 -4.48 1.09
C TYR A 66 5.60 -4.03 -0.32
N VAL A 67 5.48 -4.96 -1.28
CA VAL A 67 5.13 -4.64 -2.67
C VAL A 67 3.79 -3.90 -2.71
N PHE A 68 2.75 -4.39 -2.05
CA PHE A 68 1.45 -3.74 -1.98
C PHE A 68 1.54 -2.34 -1.33
N GLY A 69 2.19 -2.22 -0.16
CA GLY A 69 2.41 -0.94 0.50
C GLY A 69 3.15 0.07 -0.39
N ALA A 70 4.20 -0.36 -1.08
CA ALA A 70 4.97 0.46 -1.99
C ALA A 70 4.17 0.93 -3.23
N LEU A 71 3.25 0.08 -3.71
CA LEU A 71 2.32 0.40 -4.79
C LEU A 71 1.23 1.38 -4.39
N GLY A 72 1.02 1.58 -3.08
CA GLY A 72 -0.10 2.36 -2.55
C GLY A 72 -1.43 1.60 -2.60
N LEU A 73 -1.41 0.27 -2.51
CA LEU A 73 -2.59 -0.59 -2.55
C LEU A 73 -2.51 -1.67 -1.45
N TYR A 74 -3.64 -2.17 -0.95
CA TYR A 74 -3.64 -3.31 -0.03
C TYR A 74 -4.91 -4.18 -0.19
N PRO A 75 -4.79 -5.52 -0.33
CA PRO A 75 -5.94 -6.42 -0.39
C PRO A 75 -6.50 -6.69 1.02
N TYR A 76 -7.20 -5.72 1.59
CA TYR A 76 -7.66 -5.76 2.99
C TYR A 76 -8.54 -6.98 3.32
N VAL A 77 -9.43 -7.35 2.40
CA VAL A 77 -10.21 -8.59 2.49
C VAL A 77 -9.74 -9.51 1.36
N ALA A 78 -9.11 -10.63 1.71
CA ALA A 78 -8.45 -11.51 0.73
C ALA A 78 -9.40 -12.13 -0.33
N VAL A 79 -10.70 -12.16 -0.05
CA VAL A 79 -11.73 -12.72 -0.94
C VAL A 79 -12.50 -11.66 -1.73
N ASP A 80 -12.25 -10.37 -1.47
CA ASP A 80 -12.91 -9.27 -2.18
C ASP A 80 -12.10 -8.87 -3.42
N ASP A 81 -12.80 -8.39 -4.44
CA ASP A 81 -12.20 -7.92 -5.69
C ASP A 81 -11.74 -6.46 -5.60
N GLN A 82 -11.28 -6.02 -4.43
CA GLN A 82 -11.01 -4.62 -4.12
C GLN A 82 -9.70 -4.42 -3.37
N TYR A 83 -8.99 -3.35 -3.72
CA TYR A 83 -7.73 -2.97 -3.11
C TYR A 83 -7.88 -1.62 -2.42
N LEU A 84 -7.62 -1.57 -1.12
CA LEU A 84 -7.61 -0.32 -0.37
C LEU A 84 -6.49 0.57 -0.89
N VAL A 85 -6.80 1.82 -1.21
CA VAL A 85 -5.82 2.77 -1.76
C VAL A 85 -5.15 3.56 -0.64
N THR A 86 -3.82 3.51 -0.62
CA THR A 86 -2.94 4.27 0.27
C THR A 86 -1.98 5.13 -0.56
N VAL A 87 -0.96 5.72 0.05
CA VAL A 87 0.00 6.57 -0.67
C VAL A 87 1.17 5.73 -1.22
N PRO A 88 1.36 5.66 -2.56
CA PRO A 88 2.48 4.93 -3.16
C PRO A 88 3.82 5.55 -2.79
N LEU A 89 4.89 4.76 -2.69
CA LEU A 89 6.24 5.28 -2.48
C LEU A 89 6.75 6.00 -3.73
N PHE A 90 6.52 5.39 -4.91
CA PHE A 90 6.97 5.93 -6.20
C PHE A 90 6.02 6.99 -6.76
N ASP A 91 6.57 7.96 -7.49
CA ASP A 91 5.77 9.01 -8.13
C ASP A 91 4.87 8.47 -9.25
N LYS A 92 5.32 7.39 -9.91
CA LYS A 92 4.57 6.70 -10.96
C LYS A 92 4.89 5.21 -10.96
N ILE A 93 3.83 4.40 -10.99
CA ILE A 93 3.88 2.96 -11.17
C ILE A 93 3.11 2.62 -12.45
N SER A 94 3.63 1.69 -13.25
CA SER A 94 2.95 1.17 -14.43
C SER A 94 2.87 -0.36 -14.34
N TRP A 95 1.66 -0.87 -14.12
CA TRP A 95 1.36 -2.29 -14.03
C TRP A 95 0.85 -2.80 -15.37
N LYS A 96 1.69 -3.54 -16.09
CA LYS A 96 1.34 -4.13 -17.39
C LYS A 96 0.75 -5.53 -17.21
N GLN A 97 -0.46 -5.73 -17.72
CA GLN A 97 -1.12 -7.03 -17.75
C GLN A 97 -0.73 -7.84 -19.01
N PRO A 98 -0.88 -9.18 -18.98
CA PRO A 98 -0.63 -10.04 -20.14
C PRO A 98 -1.46 -9.67 -21.38
N ASN A 99 -2.66 -9.11 -21.18
CA ASN A 99 -3.52 -8.61 -22.26
C ASN A 99 -3.05 -7.28 -22.89
N GLY A 100 -1.90 -6.75 -22.46
CA GLY A 100 -1.31 -5.51 -22.96
C GLY A 100 -1.88 -4.23 -22.34
N LYS A 101 -2.93 -4.31 -21.50
CA LYS A 101 -3.45 -3.16 -20.76
C LYS A 101 -2.49 -2.75 -19.65
N VAL A 102 -2.50 -1.46 -19.34
CA VAL A 102 -1.62 -0.88 -18.32
C VAL A 102 -2.46 -0.09 -17.34
N LEU A 103 -2.41 -0.48 -16.06
CA LEU A 103 -2.86 0.35 -14.96
C LEU A 103 -1.70 1.25 -14.52
N THR A 104 -1.92 2.55 -14.49
CA THR A 104 -0.95 3.53 -13.98
C THR A 104 -1.45 4.09 -12.66
N ILE A 105 -0.61 4.02 -11.63
CA ILE A 105 -0.82 4.71 -10.35
C ILE A 105 0.14 5.88 -10.31
N ARG A 106 -0.36 7.09 -10.06
CA ARG A 106 0.44 8.32 -10.04
C ARG A 106 0.23 9.07 -8.74
N LYS A 107 1.31 9.37 -8.02
CA LYS A 107 1.29 10.25 -6.86
C LYS A 107 1.32 11.70 -7.34
N LYS A 108 0.45 12.54 -6.79
CA LYS A 108 0.41 13.98 -7.08
C LYS A 108 0.56 14.79 -5.78
N GLY A 109 1.77 15.27 -5.54
CA GLY A 109 2.16 15.96 -4.32
C GLY A 109 3.47 15.38 -3.78
N LYS A 110 4.06 16.06 -2.80
CA LYS A 110 5.33 15.65 -2.17
C LYS A 110 5.13 15.06 -0.78
N GLY A 111 4.04 15.41 -0.11
CA GLY A 111 3.71 14.90 1.21
C GLY A 111 3.29 13.44 1.20
N ARG A 112 3.11 12.92 2.40
CA ARG A 112 2.66 11.55 2.67
C ARG A 112 1.23 11.49 3.19
N LYS A 113 0.54 12.60 3.39
CA LYS A 113 -0.86 12.58 3.84
C LYS A 113 -1.78 12.24 2.67
N LEU A 114 -2.57 11.17 2.80
CA LEU A 114 -3.54 10.77 1.76
C LEU A 114 -4.64 11.83 1.62
N GLY A 115 -4.76 12.40 0.43
CA GLY A 115 -5.83 13.31 0.04
C GLY A 115 -6.83 12.62 -0.91
N ASP A 116 -7.18 13.33 -1.98
CA ASP A 116 -8.14 12.86 -2.97
C ASP A 116 -7.60 11.71 -3.83
N LYS A 117 -8.51 10.85 -4.30
CA LYS A 117 -8.21 9.74 -5.21
C LYS A 117 -9.06 9.89 -6.45
N LYS A 118 -8.41 9.92 -7.61
CA LYS A 118 -9.09 10.16 -8.89
C LYS A 118 -8.90 9.00 -9.83
N TRP A 119 -9.99 8.40 -10.26
CA TRP A 119 -10.00 7.40 -11.32
C TRP A 119 -10.36 8.09 -12.63
N GLU A 120 -9.48 8.03 -13.63
CA GLU A 120 -9.67 8.70 -14.92
C GLU A 120 -10.04 10.20 -14.76
N GLY A 121 -9.35 10.87 -13.82
CA GLY A 121 -9.56 12.28 -13.50
C GLY A 121 -10.81 12.60 -12.65
N LYS A 122 -11.67 11.63 -12.36
CA LYS A 122 -12.89 11.81 -11.55
C LYS A 122 -12.62 11.48 -10.08
N SER A 123 -12.84 12.45 -9.20
CA SER A 123 -12.78 12.26 -7.75
C SER A 123 -13.87 11.30 -7.28
N GLY A 124 -13.56 10.49 -6.28
CA GLY A 124 -14.49 9.53 -5.69
C GLY A 124 -14.35 9.43 -4.17
N LYS A 125 -15.42 9.03 -3.51
CA LYS A 125 -15.41 8.74 -2.06
C LYS A 125 -14.98 7.31 -1.73
N SER A 126 -14.81 6.46 -2.75
CA SER A 126 -14.38 5.07 -2.54
C SER A 126 -13.01 5.05 -1.88
N LEU A 127 -12.85 4.18 -0.88
CA LEU A 127 -11.54 3.85 -0.32
C LEU A 127 -10.77 2.89 -1.22
N PHE A 128 -11.46 2.21 -2.13
CA PHE A 128 -10.96 1.06 -2.87
C PHE A 128 -10.85 1.29 -4.38
N LEU A 129 -9.87 0.63 -4.97
CA LEU A 129 -9.74 0.39 -6.41
C LEU A 129 -10.25 -1.04 -6.71
N PRO A 130 -11.21 -1.22 -7.63
CA PRO A 130 -11.68 -2.56 -8.01
C PRO A 130 -10.65 -3.30 -8.87
N HIS A 131 -10.61 -4.62 -8.77
CA HIS A 131 -9.72 -5.49 -9.54
C HIS A 131 -9.93 -5.35 -11.06
N ALA A 132 -11.15 -5.03 -11.49
CA ALA A 132 -11.46 -4.73 -12.89
C ALA A 132 -10.55 -3.62 -13.50
N ALA A 133 -10.06 -2.67 -12.68
CA ALA A 133 -9.15 -1.62 -13.11
C ALA A 133 -7.83 -2.16 -13.67
N PHE A 134 -7.34 -3.29 -13.15
CA PHE A 134 -6.14 -3.94 -13.67
C PHE A 134 -6.40 -4.52 -15.06
N GLN A 135 -7.58 -5.12 -15.25
CA GLN A 135 -7.96 -5.77 -16.51
C GLN A 135 -8.22 -4.76 -17.62
N THR A 136 -8.84 -3.62 -17.32
CA THR A 136 -9.14 -2.56 -18.29
C THR A 136 -7.95 -1.64 -18.53
N GLY A 137 -7.06 -1.50 -17.54
CA GLY A 137 -6.06 -0.45 -17.49
C GLY A 137 -6.69 0.92 -17.19
N GLY A 138 -5.85 1.94 -17.06
CA GLY A 138 -6.28 3.30 -16.76
C GLY A 138 -5.30 4.06 -15.86
N LEU A 139 -5.75 5.19 -15.33
CA LEU A 139 -5.01 6.07 -14.43
C LEU A 139 -5.75 6.25 -13.11
N LEU A 140 -5.09 5.82 -12.03
CA LEU A 140 -5.39 6.23 -10.66
C LEU A 140 -4.41 7.34 -10.25
N GLU A 141 -4.92 8.55 -10.01
CA GLU A 141 -4.16 9.61 -9.35
C GLU A 141 -4.42 9.60 -7.85
N VAL A 142 -3.37 9.47 -7.05
CA VAL A 142 -3.38 9.61 -5.59
C VAL A 142 -2.81 10.98 -5.24
N VAL A 143 -3.67 11.90 -4.83
CA VAL A 143 -3.26 13.25 -4.42
C VAL A 143 -2.77 13.19 -2.98
N THR A 144 -1.62 13.80 -2.72
CA THR A 144 -1.10 13.94 -1.37
C THR A 144 -1.10 15.40 -0.93
N GLU A 145 -1.37 15.58 0.35
CA GLU A 145 -1.30 16.87 1.04
C GLU A 145 0.04 16.96 1.79
N ASP A 146 0.50 18.19 2.00
CA ASP A 146 1.67 18.49 2.83
C ASP A 146 1.39 18.28 4.34
#